data_AF-A0A3F2ZUM7-F1
#
_entry.id   AF-A0A3F2ZUM7-F1
#
_cell.length_a   1.000
_cell.length_b   1.000
_cell.length_c   1.000
_cell.angle_alpha   90.00
_cell.angle_beta   90.00
_cell.angle_gamma   90.00
#
_symmetry.space_group_name_H-M   'P 1'
#
loop_
_entity.id
_entity.type
_entity.pdbx_description
1 polymer ?
#
loop_
_entity_poly.entity_id
_entity_poly.type
_entity_poly.pdbx_seq_one_letter_code
_entity_poly.pdbx_strand_id
1 'polypeptide(L)' 'MKLEFQEWLEETLNKDFYGMEEIKDRLGISTNAVKSLSKLIKQKNSVFAREDIIIACMGGKRVL' A
#
# COMPACT_ATOMS: atom_id res chain seq x y z
N MET A 1 4.53 12.06 -12.94
CA MET A 1 5.16 10.82 -12.40
C MET A 1 4.85 10.55 -10.94
N LYS A 2 5.39 11.27 -9.94
CA LYS A 2 5.10 10.93 -8.53
C LYS A 2 3.65 11.21 -8.11
N LEU A 3 3.05 12.30 -8.60
CA LEU A 3 1.65 12.63 -8.32
C LEU A 3 0.69 11.62 -8.94
N GLU A 4 0.83 11.34 -10.24
CA GLU A 4 0.03 10.31 -10.95
C GLU A 4 0.13 8.92 -10.29
N PHE A 5 1.31 8.55 -9.79
CA PHE A 5 1.47 7.29 -9.06
C PHE A 5 0.72 7.30 -7.73
N GLN A 6 0.73 8.43 -7.01
CA GLN A 6 -0.07 8.58 -5.80
C GLN A 6 -1.57 8.52 -6.09
N GLU A 7 -2.04 9.22 -7.13
CA GLU A 7 -3.44 9.19 -7.57
C GLU A 7 -3.88 7.77 -7.92
N TRP A 8 -3.05 7.05 -8.68
CA TRP A 8 -3.31 5.65 -9.00
C TRP A 8 -3.40 4.76 -7.75
N LEU A 9 -2.52 4.94 -6.76
CA LEU A 9 -2.59 4.22 -5.49
C LEU A 9 -3.88 4.55 -4.73
N GLU A 10 -4.28 5.82 -4.74
CA GLU A 10 -5.47 6.31 -4.06
C GLU A 10 -6.75 5.72 -4.64
N GLU A 11 -6.84 5.63 -5.97
CA GLU A 11 -7.94 5.01 -6.71
C GLU A 11 -7.95 3.48 -6.56
N THR A 12 -6.78 2.85 -6.64
CA THR A 12 -6.61 1.40 -6.54
C THR A 12 -6.96 0.88 -5.15
N LEU A 13 -6.60 1.65 -4.11
CA LEU A 13 -6.83 1.30 -2.71
C LEU A 13 -8.06 2.06 -2.16
N ASN A 14 -9.28 1.72 -2.58
CA ASN A 14 -10.53 2.38 -2.19
C ASN A 14 -11.22 1.96 -0.86
N LYS A 15 -10.54 1.24 0.04
CA LYS A 15 -10.97 0.83 1.40
C LYS A 15 -10.00 1.36 2.44
N ASP A 16 -10.45 1.46 3.69
CA ASP A 16 -9.61 1.92 4.81
C ASP A 16 -8.54 0.90 5.23
N PHE A 17 -8.80 -0.39 5.06
CA PHE A 17 -7.93 -1.47 5.52
C PHE A 17 -7.83 -2.60 4.49
N TYR A 18 -6.66 -3.24 4.44
CA TYR A 18 -6.38 -4.36 3.55
C TYR A 18 -5.65 -5.50 4.23
N GLY A 19 -6.01 -6.72 3.83
CA GLY A 19 -5.19 -7.91 4.07
C GLY A 19 -4.00 -8.00 3.09
N MET A 20 -3.00 -8.81 3.43
CA MET A 20 -1.79 -8.96 2.62
C MET A 20 -2.08 -9.46 1.19
N GLU A 21 -2.94 -10.48 1.01
CA GLU A 21 -3.30 -10.97 -0.32
C GLU A 21 -4.10 -9.91 -1.11
N GLU A 22 -4.97 -9.13 -0.46
CA GLU A 22 -5.67 -8.04 -1.14
C GLU A 22 -4.70 -6.97 -1.65
N ILE A 23 -3.67 -6.60 -0.87
CA ILE A 23 -2.64 -5.63 -1.30
C ILE A 23 -1.89 -6.18 -2.52
N LYS A 24 -1.49 -7.45 -2.46
CA LYS A 24 -0.77 -8.12 -3.54
C LYS A 24 -1.58 -8.11 -4.84
N ASP A 25 -2.86 -8.46 -4.75
CA ASP A 25 -3.75 -8.53 -5.91
C ASP A 25 -4.07 -7.15 -6.47
N ARG A 26 -4.36 -6.16 -5.60
CA ARG A 26 -4.68 -4.78 -6.01
C ARG A 26 -3.49 -4.09 -6.67
N LEU A 27 -2.29 -4.26 -6.11
CA LEU A 27 -1.08 -3.63 -6.63
C LEU A 27 -0.41 -4.45 -7.74
N GLY A 28 -0.88 -5.67 -8.02
CA GLY A 28 -0.30 -6.56 -9.04
C GLY A 28 1.17 -6.92 -8.76
N ILE A 29 1.55 -7.03 -7.47
CA ILE A 29 2.94 -7.25 -7.07
C ILE A 29 3.22 -8.71 -6.68
N SER A 30 4.50 -9.08 -6.64
CA SER A 30 4.90 -10.43 -6.22
C SER A 30 4.69 -10.66 -4.72
N THR A 31 4.60 -11.94 -4.33
CA THR A 31 4.55 -12.35 -2.90
C THR A 31 5.75 -11.82 -2.10
N ASN A 32 6.93 -11.74 -2.71
CA ASN A 32 8.11 -11.19 -2.03
C ASN A 32 8.01 -9.67 -1.86
N ALA A 33 7.47 -8.96 -2.86
CA ALA A 33 7.26 -7.53 -2.77
C ALA A 33 6.25 -7.17 -1.68
N VAL A 34 5.11 -7.86 -1.60
CA VAL A 34 4.11 -7.59 -0.54
C VAL A 34 4.64 -7.93 0.86
N LYS A 35 5.45 -8.97 1.00
CA LYS A 35 6.12 -9.32 2.27
C LYS A 35 7.17 -8.29 2.69
N SER A 36 7.87 -7.68 1.73
CA SER A 36 8.79 -6.58 2.02
C SER A 36 8.03 -5.33 2.44
N LEU A 37 6.95 -4.99 1.72
CA LEU A 37 6.06 -3.88 2.05
C LEU A 37 5.47 -4.05 3.46
N SER A 38 4.95 -5.23 3.79
CA SER A 38 4.32 -5.50 5.09
C SER A 38 5.26 -5.32 6.28
N LYS A 39 6.58 -5.41 6.07
CA LYS A 39 7.58 -5.15 7.12
C LYS A 39 7.82 -3.66 7.38
N LEU A 40 7.44 -2.80 6.43
CA LEU A 40 7.63 -1.36 6.50
C LEU A 40 6.45 -0.63 7.17
N ILE A 41 5.32 -1.32 7.33
CA ILE A 41 4.05 -0.73 7.78
C ILE A 41 3.48 -1.48 8.97
N LYS A 42 2.70 -0.80 9.80
CA LYS A 42 2.12 -1.39 11.01
C LYS A 42 0.94 -2.30 10.65
N GLN A 43 0.97 -3.53 11.15
CA GLN A 43 -0.16 -4.45 11.08
C GLN A 43 -1.00 -4.38 12.35
N LYS A 44 -2.33 -4.37 12.22
CA LYS A 44 -3.27 -4.51 13.35
C LYS A 44 -4.35 -5.50 12.96
N ASN A 45 -4.59 -6.53 13.77
CA ASN A 45 -5.62 -7.55 13.52
C ASN A 45 -5.52 -8.13 12.09
N SER A 46 -4.30 -8.48 11.67
CA SER A 46 -4.00 -9.02 10.34
C SER A 46 -4.22 -8.09 9.13
N VAL A 47 -4.59 -6.81 9.36
CA VAL A 47 -4.80 -5.82 8.28
C VAL A 47 -3.84 -4.63 8.41
N PHE A 48 -3.70 -3.91 7.31
CA PHE A 48 -2.88 -2.70 7.18
C PHE A 48 -3.75 -1.52 6.81
N ALA A 49 -3.46 -0.34 7.39
CA ALA A 49 -4.17 0.88 7.06
C ALA A 49 -3.80 1.34 5.63
N ARG A 50 -4.79 1.80 4.87
CA ARG A 50 -4.62 2.35 3.53
C ARG A 50 -3.51 3.39 3.48
N GLU A 51 -3.51 4.30 4.44
CA GLU A 51 -2.56 5.42 4.48
C GLU A 51 -1.12 4.94 4.62
N ASP A 52 -0.88 3.98 5.52
CA ASP A 52 0.45 3.40 5.72
C ASP A 52 0.96 2.70 4.44
N ILE A 53 0.07 1.98 3.75
CA ILE A 53 0.39 1.33 2.47
C ILE A 53 0.82 2.36 1.43
N ILE A 54 0.03 3.44 1.24
CA ILE A 54 0.33 4.48 0.26
C ILE A 54 1.64 5.18 0.59
N ILE A 55 1.85 5.59 1.85
CA ILE A 55 3.09 6.24 2.29
C ILE A 55 4.30 5.35 2.02
N ALA A 56 4.21 4.05 2.33
CA ALA A 56 5.31 3.12 2.09
C ALA A 56 5.61 2.94 0.59
N CYS A 57 4.58 2.81 -0.25
CA CYS A 57 4.74 2.77 -1.71
C CYS A 57 5.36 4.07 -2.27
N MET A 58 5.07 5.21 -1.65
CA MET A 58 5.60 6.53 -2.03
C MET A 58 7.01 6.82 -1.50
N GLY A 59 7.63 5.89 -0.78
CA GLY A 59 8.97 6.06 -0.22
C GLY A 59 9.00 6.89 1.07
N GLY A 60 7.94 6.80 1.88
CA GLY A 60 7.87 7.38 3.22
C GLY A 60 7.20 8.74 3.32
N LYS A 61 6.73 9.33 2.21
CA LYS A 61 5.97 10.58 2.21
C LYS A 61 5.10 10.74 0.96
N ARG A 62 3.98 11.45 1.10
CA ARG A 62 3.13 11.86 -0.03
C ARG A 62 3.77 13.02 -0.80
N VAL A 63 3.31 13.18 -2.04
CA VAL A 63 3.39 14.45 -2.75
C VAL A 63 2.27 15.35 -2.20
N LEU A 64 2.64 16.57 -1.82
CA LEU A 64 1.72 17.63 -1.38
C LEU A 64 1.25 18.44 -2.58
#